data_AF-A0A542SKN7-F1
#
_entry.id   AF-A0A542SKN7-F1
#
_cell.length_a   1.000
_cell.length_b   1.000
_cell.length_c   1.000
_cell.angle_alpha   90.00
_cell.angle_beta   90.00
_cell.angle_gamma   90.00
#
_symmetry.space_group_name_H-M   'P 1'
#
loop_
_entity.id
_entity.type
_entity.pdbx_description
1 polymer ?
#
loop_
_entity_poly.entity_id
_entity_poly.type
_entity_poly.pdbx_seq_one_letter_code
_entity_poly.pdbx_strand_id
1 'polypeptide(L)' 'MISAKERERILNQMKRDESKIVNIVLNDANQVAGEIEKANHQGIFLVDGRYYGYEDIKEINGS' A
#
# COMPACT_ATOMS: atom_id res chain seq x y z
N MET A 1 -0.25 25.95 -17.08
CA MET A 1 -1.30 25.83 -16.05
C MET A 1 -1.95 24.47 -16.21
N ILE A 2 -1.81 23.58 -15.22
CA ILE A 2 -2.44 22.25 -15.27
C ILE A 2 -3.94 22.45 -15.11
N SER A 3 -4.72 21.94 -16.06
CA SER A 3 -6.18 22.10 -16.06
C SER A 3 -6.82 21.25 -14.95
N ALA A 4 -7.94 21.70 -14.38
CA ALA A 4 -8.60 21.02 -13.26
C ALA A 4 -8.90 19.53 -13.54
N LYS A 5 -9.25 19.20 -14.80
CA LYS A 5 -9.45 17.83 -15.27
C LYS A 5 -8.19 16.96 -15.23
N GLU A 6 -7.03 17.56 -15.47
CA GLU A 6 -5.75 16.85 -15.47
C GLU A 6 -5.28 16.59 -14.03
N ARG A 7 -5.58 17.52 -13.12
CA ARG A 7 -5.39 17.34 -11.68
C ARG A 7 -6.27 16.22 -11.11
N GLU A 8 -7.55 16.16 -11.51
CA GLU A 8 -8.44 15.06 -11.14
C GLU A 8 -7.99 13.71 -11.71
N ARG A 9 -7.42 13.69 -12.93
CA ARG A 9 -6.90 12.46 -13.54
C ARG A 9 -5.70 11.91 -12.77
N ILE A 10 -4.76 12.79 -12.41
CA ILE A 10 -3.58 12.43 -11.61
C ILE A 10 -4.01 11.97 -10.21
N LEU A 11 -4.94 12.68 -9.56
CA LEU A 11 -5.47 12.30 -8.25
C LEU A 11 -6.22 10.96 -8.31
N ASN A 12 -7.01 10.70 -9.35
CA ASN A 12 -7.69 9.41 -9.54
C ASN A 12 -6.76 8.27 -9.94
N GLN A 13 -5.65 8.55 -10.64
CA GLN A 13 -4.61 7.56 -10.90
C GLN A 13 -3.90 7.17 -9.61
N MET A 14 -3.57 8.14 -8.75
CA MET A 14 -3.01 7.85 -7.42
C MET A 14 -3.99 7.03 -6.58
N LYS A 15 -5.29 7.36 -6.62
CA LYS A 15 -6.35 6.66 -5.87
C LYS A 15 -6.67 5.25 -6.37
N ARG A 16 -6.31 4.89 -7.62
CA ARG A 16 -6.58 3.58 -8.22
C ARG A 16 -5.49 2.54 -8.00
N ASP A 17 -4.31 2.95 -7.54
CA ASP A 17 -3.20 2.04 -7.22
C ASP A 17 -3.18 1.58 -5.75
N GLU A 18 -4.12 2.06 -4.92
CA GLU A 18 -4.13 1.93 -3.45
C GLU A 18 -5.19 0.96 -2.90
N SER A 19 -5.50 -0.12 -3.63
CA SER A 19 -6.35 -1.21 -3.14
C SER A 19 -5.88 -2.55 -3.70
N LYS A 20 -4.69 -2.97 -3.31
CA LYS A 20 -4.17 -4.31 -3.64
C LYS A 20 -4.21 -5.18 -2.40
N ILE A 21 -4.89 -6.31 -2.51
CA ILE A 21 -4.82 -7.36 -1.50
C ILE A 21 -3.44 -7.99 -1.58
N VAL A 22 -2.69 -7.90 -0.49
CA VAL A 22 -1.35 -8.46 -0.34
C VAL A 22 -1.29 -9.38 0.85
N ASN A 23 -0.38 -10.33 0.80
CA ASN A 23 0.08 -11.11 1.93
C ASN A 23 1.49 -10.65 2.30
N ILE A 24 1.63 -10.09 3.50
CA ILE A 24 2.89 -9.58 4.05
C ILE A 24 3.47 -10.67 4.95
N VAL A 25 4.67 -11.14 4.63
CA VAL A 25 5.45 -12.06 5.46
C VAL A 25 6.39 -11.22 6.32
N LEU A 26 6.27 -11.34 7.64
CA LEU A 26 7.11 -10.66 8.62
C LEU A 26 8.36 -11.48 8.93
N ASN A 27 9.37 -10.82 9.51
CA ASN A 27 10.62 -11.45 9.92
C ASN A 27 10.43 -12.60 10.92
N ASP A 28 9.45 -12.48 11.82
CA ASP A 28 9.06 -13.54 12.77
C ASP A 28 8.27 -14.71 12.16
N ALA A 29 8.31 -14.84 10.83
CA ALA A 29 7.56 -15.84 10.06
C ALA A 29 6.01 -15.72 10.15
N ASN A 30 5.50 -14.68 10.79
CA ASN A 30 4.08 -14.34 10.78
C ASN A 30 3.67 -13.85 9.38
N GLN A 31 2.46 -14.21 8.95
CA GLN A 31 1.90 -13.75 7.68
C GLN A 31 0.62 -12.95 7.94
N VAL A 32 0.48 -11.83 7.24
CA VAL A 32 -0.64 -10.92 7.36
C VAL A 32 -1.21 -10.66 5.98
N ALA A 33 -2.43 -11.16 5.75
CA ALA A 33 -3.21 -10.77 4.59
C ALA A 33 -3.94 -9.45 4.87
N GLY A 34 -3.88 -8.51 3.93
CA GLY A 34 -4.57 -7.24 4.03
C GLY A 34 -4.55 -6.44 2.74
N GLU A 35 -5.44 -5.45 2.66
CA GLU A 35 -5.48 -4.52 1.54
C GLU A 35 -4.58 -3.33 1.86
N ILE A 36 -3.64 -3.00 0.96
CA ILE A 36 -2.79 -1.81 1.11
C ILE A 36 -3.66 -0.58 0.92
N GLU A 37 -3.75 0.27 1.93
CA GLU A 37 -4.31 1.62 1.82
C GLU A 37 -3.28 2.59 1.24
N LYS A 38 -2.03 2.48 1.72
CA LYS A 38 -0.95 3.37 1.31
C LYS A 38 0.41 2.74 1.56
N ALA A 39 1.33 2.86 0.60
CA ALA A 39 2.74 2.54 0.80
C ALA A 39 3.57 3.83 0.79
N ASN A 40 4.48 3.99 1.76
CA ASN A 40 5.45 5.08 1.79
C ASN A 40 6.88 4.52 1.88
N HIS A 41 7.88 5.38 2.00
CA HIS A 41 9.29 4.94 2.08
C HIS A 41 9.66 4.23 3.40
N GLN A 42 8.79 4.23 4.42
CA GLN A 42 9.03 3.62 5.73
C GLN A 42 8.35 2.25 5.84
N GLY A 43 7.23 2.07 5.15
CA GLY A 43 6.46 0.85 5.21
C GLY A 43 5.10 0.94 4.53
N ILE A 44 4.21 0.03 4.92
CA ILE A 44 2.90 -0.19 4.32
C ILE A 44 1.81 0.03 5.38
N PHE A 45 0.82 0.84 5.01
CA PHE A 45 -0.44 1.01 5.72
C PHE A 45 -1.49 0.15 5.04
N LEU A 46 -2.20 -0.64 5.83
CA LEU A 46 -3.36 -1.40 5.41
C LEU A 46 -4.65 -0.60 5.65
N VAL A 47 -5.70 -0.91 4.89
CA VAL A 47 -7.04 -0.30 4.99
C VAL A 47 -7.70 -0.53 6.35
N ASP A 48 -7.26 -1.55 7.10
CA ASP A 48 -7.73 -1.81 8.47
C ASP A 48 -7.00 -0.97 9.54
N GLY A 49 -6.09 -0.08 9.14
CA GLY A 49 -5.33 0.79 10.02
C GLY A 49 -4.03 0.18 10.57
N ARG A 50 -3.68 -1.05 10.18
CA ARG A 50 -2.40 -1.67 10.57
C ARG A 50 -1.26 -1.12 9.74
N TYR A 51 -0.11 -0.93 10.38
CA TYR A 51 1.13 -0.47 9.74
C TYR A 51 2.23 -1.51 9.92
N TYR A 52 2.98 -1.78 8.86
CA TYR A 52 4.15 -2.64 8.86
C TYR A 52 5.34 -1.91 8.26
N GLY A 53 6.41 -1.73 9.04
CA GLY A 53 7.66 -1.15 8.56
C GLY A 53 8.40 -2.12 7.66
N TYR A 54 9.09 -1.62 6.62
CA TYR A 54 9.86 -2.50 5.73
C TYR A 54 10.98 -3.27 6.45
N GLU A 55 11.46 -2.74 7.56
CA GLU A 55 12.42 -3.38 8.46
C GLU A 55 11.86 -4.65 9.12
N ASP A 56 10.54 -4.75 9.29
CA ASP A 56 9.86 -5.94 9.84
C ASP A 56 9.33 -6.88 8.76
N ILE A 57 9.33 -6.44 7.49
CA ILE A 57 8.78 -7.17 6.35
C ILE A 57 9.88 -7.97 5.66
N LYS A 58 9.68 -9.29 5.59
CA LYS A 58 10.52 -10.20 4.83
C LYS A 58 10.12 -10.27 3.37
N GLU A 59 8.82 -10.34 3.08
CA GLU A 59 8.30 -10.52 1.72
C GLU A 59 6.88 -9.94 1.60
N ILE A 60 6.52 -9.44 0.42
CA ILE A 60 5.17 -8.97 0.11
C ILE A 60 4.71 -9.68 -1.15
N ASN A 61 3.64 -10.46 -1.04
CA ASN A 61 3.02 -11.16 -2.15
C ASN A 61 1.70 -10.50 -2.50
N GLY A 62 1.58 -9.88 -3.68
CA GLY A 62 0.34 -9.32 -4.20
C GLY A 62 0.00 -9.94 -5.55
N SER A 63 -1.29 -10.18 -5.83
CA SER A 63 -1.78 -10.58 -7.16
C SER A 63 -2.21 -9.38 -8.00
#